data_AF-A0A3B0XIB1-F1
#
_entry.id   AF-A0A3B0XIB1-F1
#
_cell.length_a   1.000
_cell.length_b   1.000
_cell.length_c   1.000
_cell.angle_alpha   90.00
_cell.angle_beta   90.00
_cell.angle_gamma   90.00
#
_symmetry.space_group_name_H-M   'P 1'
#
loop_
_entity.id
_entity.type
_entity.pdbx_description
1 polymer ?
#
loop_
_entity_poly.entity_id
_entity_poly.type
_entity_poly.pdbx_seq_one_letter_code
_entity_poly.pdbx_strand_id
1 'polypeptide(L)'
;LVTMTDSNWLMSIVIARQPHFPNQPNDIKIFWGYGLYPDRKGNHIEKTMAECTGAELLEELYYHLDIQDLMRPVTEAGKVNCIPVAMPFIDSLFMPRKIGDRPDVVPAGATNFAFLGQFAEAPKDCVFTVEYSVRTAQMAVYNLFETEEKVHPMYDSVHNPKYLIKALKAITR
;
A
#
# COMPACT_ATOMS: atom_id res chain seq x y z
N LEU A 1 -1.93 -1.02 11.33
CA LEU A 1 -1.11 0.19 11.11
C LEU A 1 -1.22 1.04 12.36
N VAL A 2 -0.13 1.66 12.79
CA VAL A 2 -0.12 2.73 13.78
C VAL A 2 0.31 3.99 13.05
N THR A 3 -0.49 5.06 13.16
CA THR A 3 -0.27 6.33 12.46
C THR A 3 0.01 7.42 13.48
N MET A 4 1.08 8.17 13.26
CA MET A 4 1.43 9.35 14.05
C MET A 4 0.72 10.54 13.40
N THR A 5 -0.51 10.81 13.85
CA THR A 5 -1.40 11.79 13.22
C THR A 5 -0.86 13.22 13.25
N ASP A 6 -0.03 13.54 14.24
CA ASP A 6 0.56 14.86 14.43
C ASP A 6 1.97 14.97 13.81
N SER A 7 2.42 13.93 13.09
CA SER A 7 3.68 13.95 12.35
C SER A 7 3.57 14.84 11.12
N ASN A 8 4.57 15.71 10.91
CA ASN A 8 4.69 16.53 9.70
C ASN A 8 4.76 15.67 8.43
N TRP A 9 5.32 14.46 8.52
CA TRP A 9 5.39 13.49 7.43
C TRP A 9 4.12 12.64 7.28
N LEU A 10 3.20 12.72 8.24
CA LEU A 10 2.06 11.80 8.41
C LEU A 10 2.55 10.34 8.37
N MET A 11 3.56 10.06 9.20
CA MET A 11 4.24 8.78 9.24
C MET A 11 3.35 7.68 9.85
N SER A 12 3.47 6.47 9.33
CA SER A 12 2.81 5.29 9.86
C SER A 12 3.71 4.06 9.82
N ILE A 13 3.55 3.16 10.78
CA ILE A 13 4.30 1.89 10.86
C ILE A 13 3.38 0.68 11.00
N VAL A 14 3.86 -0.46 10.50
CA VAL A 14 3.25 -1.78 10.65
C VAL A 14 4.30 -2.77 11.16
N ILE A 15 3.99 -3.44 12.26
CA ILE A 15 4.72 -4.64 12.68
C ILE A 15 3.87 -5.84 12.25
N ALA A 16 4.28 -6.53 11.20
CA ALA A 16 3.64 -7.75 10.75
C ALA A 16 3.98 -8.93 11.68
N ARG A 17 3.28 -10.05 11.52
CA ARG A 17 3.63 -11.32 12.19
C ARG A 17 5.10 -11.66 11.92
N GLN A 18 5.81 -12.04 12.97
CA GLN A 18 7.21 -12.46 12.90
C GLN A 18 7.31 -14.00 12.95
N PRO A 19 8.24 -14.63 12.20
CA PRO A 19 9.08 -14.00 11.17
C PRO A 19 8.24 -13.54 9.97
N HIS A 20 8.62 -12.41 9.37
CA HIS A 20 7.98 -11.90 8.15
C HIS A 20 8.54 -12.58 6.89
N PHE A 21 9.84 -12.87 6.87
CA PHE A 21 10.47 -13.61 5.77
C PHE A 21 10.76 -15.07 6.16
N PRO A 22 10.69 -16.03 5.21
CA PRO A 22 10.94 -17.45 5.50
C PRO A 22 12.28 -17.74 6.18
N ASN A 23 13.33 -16.98 5.83
CA ASN A 23 14.69 -17.17 6.34
C ASN A 23 15.09 -16.08 7.37
N GLN A 24 14.14 -15.39 7.97
CA GLN A 24 14.43 -14.37 8.98
C GLN A 24 14.95 -15.03 10.26
N PRO A 25 16.16 -14.66 10.76
CA PRO A 25 16.67 -15.19 12.02
C PRO A 25 15.74 -14.89 13.20
N ASN A 26 15.69 -15.80 14.19
CA ASN A 26 14.76 -15.71 15.32
C ASN A 26 14.94 -14.45 16.18
N ASP A 27 16.17 -13.97 16.29
CA ASP A 27 16.59 -12.79 17.05
C ASP A 27 16.43 -11.48 16.27
N ILE A 28 16.18 -11.54 14.95
CA ILE A 28 15.93 -10.37 14.12
C ILE A 28 14.43 -10.11 14.05
N LYS A 29 14.04 -8.84 14.23
CA LYS A 29 12.66 -8.36 14.07
C LYS A 29 12.61 -7.31 12.96
N ILE A 30 11.52 -7.34 12.19
CA ILE A 30 11.35 -6.47 11.04
C ILE A 30 9.98 -5.82 11.11
N PHE A 31 9.94 -4.53 10.80
CA PHE A 31 8.72 -3.77 10.62
C PHE A 31 8.85 -2.89 9.37
N TRP A 32 7.74 -2.35 8.93
CA TRP A 32 7.68 -1.46 7.77
C TRP A 32 7.05 -0.13 8.18
N GLY A 33 7.41 0.94 7.50
CA GLY A 33 6.80 2.25 7.67
C GLY A 33 6.87 3.09 6.40
N TYR A 34 6.05 4.14 6.37
CA TYR A 34 6.00 5.12 5.29
C TYR A 34 5.57 6.49 5.83
N GLY A 35 5.80 7.54 5.05
CA GLY A 35 5.23 8.87 5.24
C GLY A 35 4.54 9.32 3.96
N LEU A 36 3.47 10.12 4.10
CA LEU A 36 2.69 10.63 2.97
C LEU A 36 3.19 11.98 2.44
N TYR A 37 4.02 12.69 3.21
CA TYR A 37 4.51 14.02 2.85
C TYR A 37 6.04 14.05 2.80
N PRO A 38 6.65 13.45 1.76
CA PRO A 38 8.09 13.28 1.71
C PRO A 38 8.88 14.59 1.52
N ASP A 39 8.19 15.64 1.08
CA ASP A 39 8.69 16.99 0.81
C ASP A 39 8.66 17.92 2.04
N ARG A 40 8.09 17.47 3.16
CA ARG A 40 8.01 18.27 4.39
C ARG A 40 9.17 17.97 5.33
N LYS A 41 9.57 18.97 6.10
CA LYS A 41 10.51 18.79 7.21
C LYS A 41 9.90 17.95 8.33
N GLY A 42 10.73 17.17 9.01
CA GLY A 42 10.33 16.42 10.21
C GLY A 42 9.95 17.34 11.37
N ASN A 43 9.50 16.74 12.46
CA ASN A 43 9.27 17.36 13.75
C ASN A 43 10.55 17.39 14.60
N HIS A 44 11.46 16.41 14.44
CA HIS A 44 12.74 16.36 15.13
C HIS A 44 13.93 16.48 14.17
N ILE A 45 13.85 15.80 13.02
CA ILE A 45 14.82 15.89 11.94
C ILE A 45 14.44 17.07 11.03
N GLU A 46 15.24 18.13 11.04
CA GLU A 46 15.03 19.38 10.30
C GLU A 46 15.32 19.29 8.77
N LYS A 47 15.10 18.12 8.18
CA LYS A 47 15.26 17.83 6.75
C LYS A 47 13.96 17.32 6.15
N THR A 48 13.80 17.43 4.84
CA THR A 48 12.69 16.74 4.18
C THR A 48 12.87 15.23 4.32
N MET A 49 11.78 14.47 4.43
CA MET A 49 11.85 13.00 4.54
C MET A 49 12.64 12.39 3.38
N ALA A 50 12.50 12.93 2.17
CA ALA A 50 13.20 12.47 0.97
C ALA A 50 14.73 12.61 1.04
N GLU A 51 15.24 13.53 1.88
CA GLU A 51 16.68 13.77 2.09
C GLU A 51 17.24 12.97 3.29
N CYS A 52 16.38 12.20 3.98
CA CYS A 52 16.76 11.47 5.17
C CYS A 52 17.41 10.11 4.84
N THR A 53 18.46 9.79 5.57
CA THR A 53 19.01 8.44 5.66
C THR A 53 18.08 7.55 6.47
N GLY A 54 18.26 6.23 6.39
CA GLY A 54 17.48 5.30 7.21
C GLY A 54 17.64 5.54 8.72
N ALA A 55 18.82 5.95 9.18
CA ALA A 55 19.06 6.26 10.59
C ALA A 55 18.23 7.48 11.03
N GLU A 56 18.15 8.52 10.20
CA GLU A 56 17.36 9.72 10.50
C GLU A 56 15.85 9.46 10.45
N LEU A 57 15.39 8.60 9.53
CA LEU A 57 13.98 8.17 9.52
C LEU A 57 13.60 7.42 10.80
N LEU A 58 14.50 6.57 11.31
CA LEU A 58 14.30 5.89 12.58
C LEU A 58 14.32 6.86 13.77
N GLU A 59 15.23 7.83 13.77
CA GLU A 59 15.32 8.83 14.84
C GLU A 59 14.05 9.68 14.94
N GLU A 60 13.49 10.11 13.81
CA GLU A 60 12.19 10.79 13.76
C GLU A 60 11.06 9.89 14.33
N LEU A 61 11.08 8.59 13.99
CA LEU A 61 10.12 7.64 14.53
C LEU A 61 10.27 7.47 16.05
N TYR A 62 11.50 7.38 16.55
CA TYR A 62 11.78 7.25 17.97
C TYR A 62 11.32 8.48 18.74
N TYR A 63 11.46 9.68 18.16
CA TYR A 63 10.92 10.92 18.71
C TYR A 63 9.39 10.85 18.86
N HIS A 64 8.67 10.45 17.81
CA HIS A 64 7.21 10.33 17.89
C HIS A 64 6.71 9.24 18.86
N LEU A 65 7.54 8.24 19.13
CA LEU A 65 7.23 7.17 20.08
C LEU A 65 7.72 7.45 21.50
N ASP A 66 8.46 8.54 21.72
CA ASP A 66 9.13 8.88 22.98
C ASP A 66 10.06 7.76 23.49
N ILE A 67 10.87 7.19 22.59
CA ILE A 67 11.79 6.06 22.89
C ILE A 67 13.24 6.33 22.48
N GLN A 68 13.63 7.58 22.24
CA GLN A 68 14.98 7.92 21.77
C GLN A 68 16.07 7.41 22.73
N ASP A 69 15.93 7.64 24.04
CA ASP A 69 16.90 7.17 25.03
C ASP A 69 16.98 5.64 25.10
N LEU A 70 15.85 4.94 24.89
CA LEU A 70 15.80 3.49 24.85
C LEU A 70 16.53 2.93 23.62
N MET A 71 16.37 3.58 22.46
CA MET A 71 16.91 3.11 21.18
C MET A 71 18.33 3.57 20.88
N ARG A 72 18.79 4.67 21.49
CA ARG A 72 20.16 5.20 21.34
C ARG A 72 21.25 4.12 21.45
N PRO A 73 21.34 3.28 22.50
CA PRO A 73 22.38 2.26 22.59
C PRO A 73 22.29 1.20 21.48
N VAL A 74 21.09 0.91 20.97
CA VAL A 74 20.88 -0.05 19.88
C VAL A 74 21.37 0.53 18.56
N THR A 75 21.05 1.80 18.30
CA THR A 75 21.49 2.55 17.10
C THR A 75 23.01 2.74 17.10
N GLU A 76 23.60 3.19 18.20
CA GLU A 76 25.05 3.40 18.33
C GLU A 76 25.85 2.10 18.18
N ALA A 77 25.31 0.98 18.66
CA ALA A 77 25.91 -0.34 18.50
C ALA A 77 25.73 -0.96 17.08
N GLY A 78 25.04 -0.26 16.17
CA GLY A 78 24.77 -0.76 14.81
C GLY A 78 23.86 -1.99 14.78
N LYS A 79 22.97 -2.14 15.77
CA LYS A 79 22.07 -3.31 15.91
C LYS A 79 20.71 -3.12 15.23
N VAL A 80 20.51 -2.00 14.56
CA VAL A 80 19.33 -1.69 13.77
C VAL A 80 19.75 -1.24 12.37
N ASN A 81 18.96 -1.60 11.36
CA ASN A 81 19.18 -1.16 9.99
C ASN A 81 17.83 -0.71 9.41
N CYS A 82 17.83 0.45 8.76
CA CYS A 82 16.67 0.96 8.02
C CYS A 82 17.11 1.23 6.58
N ILE A 83 16.40 0.61 5.64
CA ILE A 83 16.68 0.74 4.21
C ILE A 83 15.57 1.61 3.63
N PRO A 84 15.82 2.92 3.39
CA PRO A 84 14.83 3.79 2.77
C PRO A 84 14.63 3.40 1.30
N VAL A 85 13.39 3.51 0.81
CA VAL A 85 13.06 3.26 -0.58
C VAL A 85 12.18 4.41 -1.08
N ALA A 86 12.68 5.16 -2.06
CA ALA A 86 11.89 6.16 -2.77
C ALA A 86 11.18 5.50 -3.97
N MET A 87 9.86 5.66 -4.05
CA MET A 87 9.04 5.06 -5.09
C MET A 87 8.20 6.16 -5.77
N PRO A 88 8.72 6.82 -6.82
CA PRO A 88 8.05 7.99 -7.44
C PRO A 88 6.63 7.72 -7.94
N PHE A 89 6.30 6.45 -8.22
CA PHE A 89 5.01 6.05 -8.79
C PHE A 89 4.18 5.18 -7.84
N ILE A 90 4.50 5.10 -6.55
CA ILE A 90 3.79 4.21 -5.60
C ILE A 90 2.28 4.50 -5.54
N ASP A 91 1.89 5.77 -5.63
CA ASP A 91 0.49 6.21 -5.60
C ASP A 91 -0.08 6.54 -6.99
N SER A 92 0.66 6.24 -8.07
CA SER A 92 0.28 6.65 -9.44
C SER A 92 -1.07 6.10 -9.89
N LEU A 93 -1.50 4.96 -9.36
CA LEU A 93 -2.81 4.34 -9.61
C LEU A 93 -4.01 5.14 -9.02
N PHE A 94 -3.75 6.08 -8.11
CA PHE A 94 -4.77 6.94 -7.49
C PHE A 94 -4.83 8.33 -8.10
N MET A 95 -4.01 8.62 -9.11
CA MET A 95 -4.06 9.89 -9.81
C MET A 95 -5.46 10.14 -10.40
N PRO A 96 -5.94 11.40 -10.43
CA PRO A 96 -7.19 11.74 -11.10
C PRO A 96 -7.21 11.18 -12.52
N ARG A 97 -8.29 10.51 -12.89
CA ARG A 97 -8.47 9.89 -14.20
C ARG A 97 -9.90 10.06 -14.70
N LYS A 98 -10.10 9.95 -16.01
CA LYS A 98 -11.40 9.80 -16.66
C LYS A 98 -11.56 8.39 -17.23
N ILE A 99 -12.80 8.02 -17.52
CA ILE A 99 -13.11 6.80 -18.27
C ILE A 99 -12.36 6.86 -19.61
N GLY A 100 -11.65 5.78 -19.94
CA GLY A 100 -10.82 5.66 -21.15
C GLY A 100 -9.34 6.01 -20.97
N ASP A 101 -8.92 6.56 -19.82
CA ASP A 101 -7.47 6.75 -19.54
C ASP A 101 -6.74 5.41 -19.31
N ARG A 102 -7.49 4.37 -18.95
CA ARG A 102 -7.01 3.00 -18.83
C ARG A 102 -7.62 2.15 -19.96
N PRO A 103 -6.85 1.28 -20.62
CA PRO A 103 -7.39 0.38 -21.63
C PRO A 103 -8.26 -0.69 -20.98
N ASP A 104 -9.29 -1.16 -21.69
CA ASP A 104 -9.98 -2.40 -21.31
C ASP A 104 -8.99 -3.56 -21.23
N VAL A 105 -9.26 -4.53 -20.35
CA VAL A 105 -8.41 -5.72 -20.22
C VAL A 105 -8.22 -6.42 -21.56
N VAL A 106 -9.31 -6.62 -22.31
CA VAL A 106 -9.26 -7.06 -23.71
C VAL A 106 -9.93 -5.98 -24.55
N PRO A 107 -9.15 -5.13 -25.24
CA PRO A 107 -9.72 -4.09 -26.09
C PRO A 107 -10.61 -4.66 -27.20
N ALA A 108 -11.61 -3.88 -27.62
CA ALA A 108 -12.49 -4.28 -28.71
C ALA A 108 -11.69 -4.65 -29.99
N GLY A 109 -11.93 -5.86 -30.51
CA GLY A 109 -11.24 -6.38 -31.69
C GLY A 109 -9.85 -6.99 -31.43
N ALA A 110 -9.35 -6.97 -30.19
CA ALA A 110 -8.13 -7.69 -29.84
C ALA A 110 -8.35 -9.20 -29.95
N THR A 111 -7.45 -9.89 -30.66
CA THR A 111 -7.52 -11.35 -30.88
C THR A 111 -6.41 -12.11 -30.18
N ASN A 112 -5.32 -11.44 -29.79
CA ASN A 112 -4.12 -12.09 -29.29
C ASN A 112 -3.34 -11.27 -28.25
N PHE A 113 -3.93 -10.23 -27.66
CA PHE A 113 -3.29 -9.43 -26.62
C PHE A 113 -4.30 -8.89 -25.61
N ALA A 114 -3.79 -8.58 -24.41
CA ALA A 114 -4.56 -8.02 -23.29
C ALA A 114 -3.68 -7.10 -22.43
N PHE A 115 -4.31 -6.20 -21.67
CA PHE A 115 -3.68 -5.38 -20.64
C PHE A 115 -4.06 -5.90 -19.26
N LEU A 116 -3.07 -6.13 -18.40
CA LEU A 116 -3.26 -6.70 -17.07
C LEU A 116 -2.79 -5.74 -15.98
N GLY A 117 -3.29 -5.94 -14.76
CA GLY A 117 -2.83 -5.24 -13.57
C GLY A 117 -3.56 -3.92 -13.33
N GLN A 118 -3.01 -3.12 -12.43
CA GLN A 118 -3.72 -2.01 -11.79
C GLN A 118 -3.99 -0.79 -12.71
N PHE A 119 -3.42 -0.80 -13.91
CA PHE A 119 -3.65 0.23 -14.94
C PHE A 119 -4.55 -0.23 -16.10
N ALA A 120 -5.07 -1.46 -16.07
CA ALA A 120 -6.14 -1.90 -16.95
C ALA A 120 -7.51 -1.57 -16.33
N GLU A 121 -8.54 -1.39 -17.15
CA GLU A 121 -9.90 -1.11 -16.71
C GLU A 121 -10.65 -2.42 -16.42
N ALA A 122 -10.98 -2.64 -15.14
CA ALA A 122 -11.83 -3.73 -14.68
C ALA A 122 -13.00 -3.15 -13.86
N PRO A 123 -14.26 -3.45 -14.22
CA PRO A 123 -15.41 -2.82 -13.61
C PRO A 123 -15.64 -3.30 -12.17
N LYS A 124 -16.13 -2.37 -11.33
CA LYS A 124 -16.58 -2.62 -9.94
C LYS A 124 -15.51 -3.12 -8.95
N ASP A 125 -14.23 -3.03 -9.31
CA ASP A 125 -13.12 -3.47 -8.46
C ASP A 125 -12.19 -2.30 -8.10
N CYS A 126 -11.38 -2.47 -7.05
CA CYS A 126 -10.50 -1.45 -6.49
C CYS A 126 -9.03 -1.75 -6.81
N VAL A 127 -8.36 -0.82 -7.50
CA VAL A 127 -6.91 -0.80 -7.66
C VAL A 127 -6.19 -0.71 -6.29
N PHE A 128 -4.87 -0.92 -6.26
CA PHE A 128 -4.05 -1.10 -5.05
C PHE A 128 -4.26 -2.42 -4.32
N THR A 129 -5.05 -3.33 -4.89
CA THR A 129 -5.24 -4.67 -4.37
C THR A 129 -4.53 -5.69 -5.26
N VAL A 130 -4.12 -6.81 -4.66
CA VAL A 130 -3.67 -7.98 -5.41
C VAL A 130 -4.83 -8.55 -6.23
N GLU A 131 -6.05 -8.52 -5.66
CA GLU A 131 -7.28 -9.00 -6.28
C GLU A 131 -7.51 -8.40 -7.67
N TYR A 132 -7.36 -7.08 -7.83
CA TYR A 132 -7.54 -6.41 -9.12
C TYR A 132 -6.61 -6.97 -10.21
N SER A 133 -5.34 -7.23 -9.86
CA SER A 133 -4.37 -7.83 -10.78
C SER A 133 -4.72 -9.28 -11.14
N VAL A 134 -5.19 -10.07 -10.17
CA VAL A 134 -5.66 -11.44 -10.41
C VAL A 134 -6.92 -11.44 -11.29
N ARG A 135 -7.86 -10.54 -11.02
CA ARG A 135 -9.11 -10.39 -11.76
C ARG A 135 -8.86 -10.03 -13.21
N THR A 136 -8.01 -9.02 -13.48
CA THR A 136 -7.64 -8.64 -14.85
C THR A 136 -6.96 -9.81 -15.58
N ALA A 137 -6.13 -10.59 -14.90
CA ALA A 137 -5.56 -11.81 -15.49
C ALA A 137 -6.64 -12.86 -15.84
N GLN A 138 -7.59 -13.12 -14.94
CA GLN A 138 -8.72 -14.03 -15.25
C GLN A 138 -9.56 -13.53 -16.42
N MET A 139 -9.89 -12.23 -16.45
CA MET A 139 -10.63 -11.60 -17.54
C MET A 139 -9.94 -11.78 -18.88
N ALA A 140 -8.62 -11.61 -18.95
CA ALA A 140 -7.87 -11.81 -20.19
C ALA A 140 -7.82 -13.28 -20.61
N VAL A 141 -7.45 -14.18 -19.70
CA VAL A 141 -7.29 -15.61 -20.02
C VAL A 141 -8.63 -16.21 -20.46
N TYR A 142 -9.72 -15.93 -19.75
CA TYR A 142 -11.02 -16.51 -20.08
C TYR A 142 -11.68 -15.91 -21.32
N ASN A 143 -11.23 -14.72 -21.77
CA ASN A 143 -11.75 -14.09 -22.97
C ASN A 143 -10.95 -14.46 -24.23
N LEU A 144 -9.63 -14.58 -24.13
CA LEU A 144 -8.75 -14.87 -25.28
C LEU A 144 -8.57 -16.37 -25.55
N PHE A 145 -8.83 -17.23 -24.57
CA PHE A 145 -8.75 -18.67 -24.71
C PHE A 145 -10.13 -19.30 -24.55
N GLU A 146 -10.36 -20.43 -25.21
CA GLU A 146 -11.59 -21.21 -25.12
C GLU A 146 -11.70 -21.93 -23.77
N THR A 147 -11.88 -21.16 -22.70
CA THR A 147 -12.14 -21.69 -21.36
C THR A 147 -13.65 -21.78 -21.13
N GLU A 148 -14.11 -22.85 -20.48
CA GLU A 148 -15.51 -22.95 -20.03
C GLU A 148 -15.79 -22.15 -18.74
N GLU A 149 -14.77 -21.44 -18.24
CA GLU A 149 -14.79 -20.72 -16.97
C GLU A 149 -15.36 -19.30 -17.11
N LYS A 150 -15.92 -18.79 -16.01
CA LYS A 150 -16.41 -17.42 -15.91
C LYS A 150 -15.63 -16.68 -14.83
N VAL A 151 -15.30 -15.43 -15.10
CA VAL A 151 -14.67 -14.55 -14.11
C VAL A 151 -15.59 -14.45 -12.90
N HIS A 152 -15.05 -14.70 -11.70
CA HIS A 152 -15.84 -14.60 -10.48
C HIS A 152 -16.45 -13.20 -10.34
N PRO A 153 -17.75 -13.08 -10.02
CA PRO A 153 -18.37 -11.77 -9.86
C PRO A 153 -17.85 -11.07 -8.61
N MET A 154 -17.70 -9.74 -8.68
CA MET A 154 -17.41 -8.93 -7.48
C MET A 154 -18.60 -8.99 -6.52
N TYR A 155 -18.29 -9.02 -5.23
CA TYR A 155 -19.31 -8.96 -4.19
C TYR A 155 -19.94 -7.56 -4.13
N ASP A 156 -21.20 -7.45 -4.55
CA ASP A 156 -21.94 -6.19 -4.59
C ASP A 156 -22.70 -5.93 -3.29
N SER A 157 -22.04 -5.25 -2.34
CA SER A 157 -22.63 -4.92 -1.04
C SER A 157 -23.33 -3.56 -0.98
N VAL A 158 -23.06 -2.68 -1.96
CA VAL A 158 -23.42 -1.25 -1.88
C VAL A 158 -24.92 -1.01 -2.02
N HIS A 159 -25.66 -1.97 -2.57
CA HIS A 159 -27.12 -1.90 -2.71
C HIS A 159 -27.88 -2.76 -1.69
N ASN A 160 -27.19 -3.38 -0.73
CA ASN A 160 -27.83 -4.27 0.24
C ASN A 160 -28.20 -3.53 1.53
N PRO A 161 -29.51 -3.42 1.88
CA PRO A 161 -29.97 -2.63 3.02
C PRO A 161 -29.34 -3.01 4.35
N LYS A 162 -29.04 -4.30 4.55
CA LYS A 162 -28.41 -4.80 5.78
C LYS A 162 -27.04 -4.17 6.01
N TYR A 163 -26.23 -4.02 4.97
CA TYR A 163 -24.90 -3.43 5.08
C TYR A 163 -24.96 -1.90 5.10
N LEU A 164 -25.91 -1.29 4.37
CA LEU A 164 -26.13 0.16 4.41
C LEU A 164 -26.53 0.64 5.82
N ILE A 165 -27.45 -0.06 6.49
CA ILE A 165 -27.82 0.27 7.89
C ILE A 165 -26.62 0.15 8.83
N LYS A 166 -25.78 -0.87 8.64
CA LYS A 166 -24.56 -1.04 9.45
C LYS A 166 -23.54 0.08 9.18
N ALA A 167 -23.37 0.47 7.92
CA ALA A 167 -22.48 1.56 7.53
C ALA A 167 -22.95 2.89 8.14
N LEU A 168 -24.25 3.19 8.08
CA LEU A 168 -24.82 4.39 8.70
C LEU A 168 -24.55 4.45 10.21
N LYS A 169 -24.76 3.34 10.92
CA LYS A 169 -24.47 3.24 12.35
C LYS A 169 -22.98 3.43 12.69
N ALA A 170 -22.09 2.98 11.81
CA ALA A 170 -20.65 3.13 12.02
C ALA A 170 -20.16 4.57 11.78
N ILE A 171 -20.70 5.26 10.77
CA ILE A 171 -20.33 6.64 10.42
C ILE A 171 -20.85 7.65 11.46
N THR A 172 -21.95 7.32 12.14
CA THR A 172 -22.57 8.18 13.15
C THR A 172 -22.09 7.91 14.58
N ARG A 173 -21.10 7.02 14.75
CA ARG A 173 -20.51 6.68 16.05
C ARG A 173 -19.42 7.68 16.45
#